data_AF-A0A1G7TSC2-F1
#
_entry.id   AF-A0A1G7TSC2-F1
#
_cell.length_a   1.000
_cell.length_b   1.000
_cell.length_c   1.000
_cell.angle_alpha   90.00
_cell.angle_beta   90.00
_cell.angle_gamma   90.00
#
_symmetry.space_group_name_H-M   'P 1'
#
loop_
_entity.id
_entity.type
_entity.pdbx_description
1 polymer ?
#
loop_
_entity_poly.entity_id
_entity_poly.type
_entity_poly.pdbx_seq_one_letter_code
_entity_poly.pdbx_strand_id
1 'polypeptide(L)'
;MKQSSKEIQEMFMTLPFSETMKNCIEETGWQFADSHIATIIYNFPFPYFVRRELLEAIHDNTEDETLKTQLGQRFEVDDLKIESFKQPLNNTVFAVKSFDFSDIGTFSDFDSAMESVKDYNDEFCIEKIQTLSEEAEPAVKNFSFPFRNMGAENQTEFWDIDSAPDTLGTIYFNEEKLIHRFWSVTPDNEFIRKVDSLDSSRFENAFVPLPNPFDKGDKVQRLSTGETVVINTTKEKFNDIIAKAEKSADYDYDDTYVSFIFNNGEGVKDDLACLFELERA
;
A
#
# COMPACT_ATOMS: atom_id res chain seq x y z
N MET A 1 -3.46 25.49 -1.74
CA MET A 1 -3.55 24.32 -0.84
C MET A 1 -3.89 24.83 0.55
N LYS A 2 -4.88 24.25 1.23
CA LYS A 2 -5.10 24.50 2.66
C LYS A 2 -4.02 23.74 3.43
N GLN A 3 -3.40 24.40 4.40
CA GLN A 3 -2.46 23.76 5.31
C GLN A 3 -3.22 22.75 6.16
N SER A 4 -2.59 21.62 6.45
CA SER A 4 -3.15 20.58 7.30
C SER A 4 -3.52 21.08 8.70
N SER A 5 -4.46 20.41 9.36
CA SER A 5 -4.76 20.71 10.76
C SER A 5 -3.54 20.44 11.65
N LYS A 6 -3.43 21.19 12.77
CA LYS A 6 -2.31 21.04 13.72
C LYS A 6 -2.25 19.63 14.29
N GLU A 7 -3.41 19.04 14.58
CA GLU A 7 -3.54 17.69 15.13
C GLU A 7 -3.04 16.62 14.14
N ILE A 8 -3.41 16.74 12.86
CA ILE A 8 -2.97 15.81 11.81
C ILE A 8 -1.45 15.89 11.60
N GLN A 9 -0.86 17.10 11.67
CA GLN A 9 0.60 17.29 11.60
C GLN A 9 1.33 16.67 12.78
N GLU A 10 0.85 16.91 14.00
CA GLU A 10 1.45 16.35 15.21
C GLU A 10 1.43 14.82 15.17
N MET A 11 0.30 14.22 14.79
CA MET A 11 0.19 12.78 14.55
C MET A 11 1.21 12.30 13.51
N PHE A 12 1.24 12.93 12.34
CA PHE A 12 2.11 12.54 11.22
C PHE A 12 3.60 12.55 11.59
N MET A 13 4.05 13.55 12.36
CA MET A 13 5.46 13.66 12.77
C MET A 13 5.86 12.63 13.83
N THR A 14 4.89 12.02 14.55
CA THR A 14 5.18 10.92 15.49
C THR A 14 5.37 9.55 14.82
N LEU A 15 5.01 9.41 13.55
CA LEU A 15 5.13 8.15 12.82
C LEU A 15 6.61 7.71 12.69
N PRO A 16 6.89 6.40 12.54
CA PRO A 16 8.24 5.85 12.49
C PRO A 16 8.94 6.09 11.12
N PHE A 17 8.85 7.31 10.61
CA PHE A 17 9.58 7.74 9.42
C PHE A 17 11.03 8.09 9.74
N SER A 18 11.84 8.09 8.68
CA SER A 18 13.21 8.59 8.68
C SER A 18 13.37 9.94 9.40
N GLU A 19 14.32 9.98 10.32
CA GLU A 19 14.71 11.18 11.05
C GLU A 19 15.37 12.18 10.09
N THR A 20 16.12 11.70 9.08
CA THR A 20 16.60 12.55 7.98
C THR A 20 15.46 13.28 7.29
N MET A 21 14.36 12.59 6.98
CA MET A 21 13.22 13.21 6.30
C MET A 21 12.47 14.18 7.23
N LYS A 22 12.30 13.84 8.51
CA LYS A 22 11.69 14.73 9.52
C LYS A 22 12.49 16.02 9.67
N ASN A 23 13.82 15.91 9.83
CA ASN A 23 14.71 17.07 9.88
C ASN A 23 14.63 17.91 8.60
N CYS A 24 14.56 17.28 7.42
CA CYS A 24 14.42 18.01 6.16
C CYS A 24 13.12 18.82 6.10
N ILE A 25 12.00 18.25 6.57
CA ILE A 25 10.71 18.94 6.64
C ILE A 25 10.82 20.15 7.57
N GLU A 26 11.41 19.99 8.75
CA GLU A 26 11.59 21.07 9.73
C GLU A 26 12.52 22.18 9.22
N GLU A 27 13.68 21.82 8.66
CA GLU A 27 14.68 22.78 8.15
C GLU A 27 14.16 23.59 6.95
N THR A 28 13.39 22.95 6.07
CA THR A 28 12.81 23.62 4.90
C THR A 28 11.53 24.38 5.24
N GLY A 29 10.96 24.18 6.45
CA GLY A 29 9.66 24.70 6.83
C GLY A 29 8.52 24.15 5.97
N TRP A 30 8.71 22.97 5.36
CA TRP A 30 7.75 22.37 4.44
C TRP A 30 6.40 22.14 5.13
N GLN A 31 5.32 22.50 4.44
CA GLN A 31 3.96 22.38 4.97
C GLN A 31 3.16 21.38 4.14
N PHE A 32 2.57 20.40 4.81
CA PHE A 32 1.68 19.44 4.16
C PHE A 32 0.24 19.94 4.16
N ALA A 33 -0.49 19.62 3.09
CA ALA A 33 -1.94 19.55 3.15
C ALA A 33 -2.36 18.22 3.78
N ASP A 34 -3.56 18.14 4.35
CA ASP A 34 -4.11 16.89 4.91
C ASP A 34 -4.09 15.77 3.84
N SER A 35 -4.38 16.11 2.57
CA SER A 35 -4.36 15.16 1.47
C SER A 35 -2.98 14.56 1.23
N HIS A 36 -1.91 15.36 1.32
CA HIS A 36 -0.55 14.84 1.20
C HIS A 36 -0.24 13.81 2.31
N ILE A 37 -0.65 14.11 3.54
CA ILE A 37 -0.46 13.23 4.69
C ILE A 37 -1.24 11.91 4.49
N ALA A 38 -2.50 12.00 4.05
CA ALA A 38 -3.32 10.83 3.74
C ALA A 38 -2.69 9.97 2.63
N THR A 39 -2.21 10.58 1.55
CA THR A 39 -1.52 9.90 0.45
C THR A 39 -0.28 9.14 0.95
N ILE A 40 0.56 9.81 1.76
CA ILE A 40 1.79 9.20 2.30
C ILE A 40 1.43 8.01 3.19
N ILE A 41 0.48 8.17 4.11
CA ILE A 41 0.04 7.09 5.03
C ILE A 41 -0.55 5.91 4.25
N TYR A 42 -1.34 6.17 3.20
CA TYR A 42 -1.94 5.11 2.39
C TYR A 42 -0.88 4.26 1.69
N ASN A 43 0.15 4.90 1.13
CA ASN A 43 1.18 4.22 0.36
C ASN A 43 2.36 3.71 1.20
N PHE A 44 2.51 4.18 2.44
CA PHE A 44 3.54 3.65 3.34
C PHE A 44 3.19 2.21 3.76
N PRO A 45 4.19 1.32 3.95
CA PRO A 45 3.98 -0.09 4.29
C PRO A 45 3.54 -0.32 5.75
N PHE A 46 2.58 0.47 6.24
CA PHE A 46 1.91 0.19 7.50
C PHE A 46 1.00 -1.05 7.39
N PRO A 47 0.85 -1.83 8.47
CA PRO A 47 -0.23 -2.79 8.58
C PRO A 47 -1.59 -2.13 8.33
N TYR A 48 -2.51 -2.86 7.71
CA TYR A 48 -3.83 -2.36 7.34
C TYR A 48 -4.58 -1.73 8.51
N PHE A 49 -4.61 -2.37 9.69
CA PHE A 49 -5.28 -1.83 10.87
C PHE A 49 -4.71 -0.47 11.31
N VAL A 50 -3.37 -0.30 11.30
CA VAL A 50 -2.70 0.97 11.62
C VAL A 50 -3.03 2.02 10.56
N ARG A 51 -2.90 1.67 9.28
CA ARG A 51 -3.24 2.56 8.16
C ARG A 51 -4.68 3.04 8.27
N ARG A 52 -5.61 2.13 8.54
CA ARG A 52 -7.04 2.44 8.67
C ARG A 52 -7.29 3.43 9.80
N GLU A 53 -6.75 3.17 11.00
CA GLU A 53 -6.87 4.06 12.16
C GLU A 53 -6.34 5.48 11.86
N LEU A 54 -5.16 5.59 11.26
CA LEU A 54 -4.57 6.88 10.90
C LEU A 54 -5.40 7.64 9.86
N LEU A 55 -5.94 6.94 8.86
CA LEU A 55 -6.78 7.55 7.83
C LEU A 55 -8.14 7.96 8.39
N GLU A 56 -8.72 7.20 9.33
CA GLU A 56 -9.95 7.58 10.04
C GLU A 56 -9.74 8.85 10.88
N ALA A 57 -8.60 8.96 11.58
CA ALA A 57 -8.25 10.18 12.30
C ALA A 57 -8.16 11.40 11.38
N ILE A 58 -7.63 11.24 10.15
CA ILE A 58 -7.61 12.32 9.15
C ILE A 58 -9.01 12.63 8.65
N HIS A 59 -9.80 11.60 8.33
CA HIS A 59 -11.19 11.75 7.88
C HIS A 59 -12.00 12.58 8.87
N ASP A 60 -11.88 12.31 10.17
CA ASP A 60 -12.69 12.98 11.19
C ASP A 60 -12.25 14.43 11.42
N ASN A 61 -10.96 14.73 11.28
CA ASN A 61 -10.38 16.02 11.61
C ASN A 61 -10.12 16.96 10.42
N THR A 62 -10.20 16.47 9.18
CA THR A 62 -9.98 17.32 8.00
C THR A 62 -11.18 18.21 7.68
N GLU A 63 -10.88 19.44 7.24
CA GLU A 63 -11.84 20.38 6.66
C GLU A 63 -11.92 20.28 5.11
N ASP A 64 -11.13 19.40 4.50
CA ASP A 64 -11.19 19.16 3.06
C ASP A 64 -12.31 18.15 2.75
N GLU A 65 -13.45 18.66 2.31
CA GLU A 65 -14.62 17.85 1.96
C GLU A 65 -14.36 16.86 0.81
N THR A 66 -13.45 17.19 -0.11
CA THR A 66 -13.06 16.28 -1.19
C THR A 66 -12.29 15.09 -0.60
N LEU A 67 -11.29 15.37 0.23
CA LEU A 67 -10.51 14.33 0.91
C LEU A 67 -11.39 13.46 1.81
N LYS A 68 -12.25 14.10 2.63
CA LYS A 68 -13.22 13.41 3.49
C LYS A 68 -14.10 12.45 2.70
N THR A 69 -14.62 12.90 1.55
CA THR A 69 -15.40 12.05 0.64
C THR A 69 -14.58 10.89 0.09
N GLN A 70 -13.35 11.13 -0.36
CA GLN A 70 -12.50 10.09 -0.95
C GLN A 70 -12.09 9.02 0.08
N LEU A 71 -11.76 9.44 1.31
CA LEU A 71 -11.46 8.55 2.44
C LEU A 71 -12.68 7.67 2.78
N GLY A 72 -13.86 8.28 2.93
CA GLY A 72 -15.09 7.53 3.19
C GLY A 72 -15.40 6.48 2.10
N GLN A 73 -15.16 6.82 0.83
CA GLN A 73 -15.30 5.86 -0.28
C GLN A 73 -14.28 4.71 -0.19
N ARG A 74 -13.03 5.01 0.14
CA ARG A 74 -11.99 3.98 0.31
C ARG A 74 -12.35 3.02 1.44
N PHE A 75 -12.85 3.56 2.54
CA PHE A 75 -13.32 2.77 3.68
C PHE A 75 -14.46 1.83 3.29
N GLU A 76 -15.48 2.35 2.61
CA GLU A 76 -16.61 1.55 2.14
C GLU A 76 -16.15 0.42 1.21
N VAL A 77 -15.22 0.69 0.29
CA VAL A 77 -14.73 -0.35 -0.63
C VAL A 77 -13.89 -1.39 0.10
N ASP A 78 -13.05 -1.01 1.07
CA ASP A 78 -12.32 -1.99 1.88
C ASP A 78 -13.27 -2.92 2.64
N ASP A 79 -14.27 -2.32 3.30
CA ASP A 79 -15.25 -3.07 4.09
C ASP A 79 -16.04 -4.02 3.18
N LEU A 80 -16.48 -3.57 2.00
CA LEU A 80 -17.13 -4.42 1.00
C LEU A 80 -16.25 -5.57 0.53
N LYS A 81 -14.95 -5.33 0.30
CA LYS A 81 -13.99 -6.37 -0.13
C LYS A 81 -13.77 -7.43 0.94
N ILE A 82 -13.62 -6.99 2.20
CA ILE A 82 -13.45 -7.87 3.36
C ILE A 82 -14.72 -8.68 3.59
N GLU A 83 -15.90 -8.05 3.58
CA GLU A 83 -17.16 -8.75 3.78
C GLU A 83 -17.46 -9.74 2.64
N SER A 84 -17.22 -9.35 1.39
CA SER A 84 -17.35 -10.25 0.24
C SER A 84 -16.39 -11.44 0.30
N PHE A 85 -15.19 -11.25 0.85
CA PHE A 85 -14.26 -12.35 1.08
C PHE A 85 -14.85 -13.38 2.04
N LYS A 86 -15.40 -12.92 3.18
CA LYS A 86 -15.97 -13.78 4.23
C LYS A 86 -17.21 -14.57 3.78
N GLN A 87 -17.98 -14.06 2.80
CA GLN A 87 -19.17 -14.76 2.31
C GLN A 87 -18.81 -16.07 1.59
N PRO A 88 -19.42 -17.21 1.93
CA PRO A 88 -19.16 -18.45 1.22
C PRO A 88 -19.66 -18.36 -0.23
N LEU A 89 -18.86 -18.86 -1.18
CA LEU A 89 -19.28 -19.08 -2.56
C LEU A 89 -19.40 -20.58 -2.83
N ASN A 90 -20.17 -20.95 -3.84
CA ASN A 90 -20.28 -22.35 -4.26
C ASN A 90 -18.89 -22.91 -4.56
N ASN A 91 -18.63 -24.12 -4.07
CA ASN A 91 -17.37 -24.82 -4.28
C ASN A 91 -16.17 -24.01 -3.76
N THR A 92 -16.30 -23.22 -2.69
CA THR A 92 -15.15 -22.57 -2.04
C THR A 92 -14.88 -23.14 -0.66
N VAL A 93 -13.61 -23.09 -0.26
CA VAL A 93 -13.14 -23.42 1.09
C VAL A 93 -12.23 -22.31 1.60
N PHE A 94 -12.09 -22.24 2.92
CA PHE A 94 -11.17 -21.34 3.62
C PHE A 94 -10.03 -22.17 4.19
N ALA A 95 -8.82 -21.99 3.66
CA ALA A 95 -7.60 -22.62 4.16
C ALA A 95 -6.89 -21.68 5.13
N VAL A 96 -6.60 -22.17 6.33
CA VAL A 96 -5.85 -21.43 7.35
C VAL A 96 -4.41 -21.89 7.31
N LYS A 97 -3.48 -20.95 7.25
CA LYS A 97 -2.04 -21.21 7.23
C LYS A 97 -1.33 -20.37 8.29
N SER A 98 -0.28 -20.92 8.89
CA SER A 98 0.65 -20.16 9.73
C SER A 98 1.50 -19.19 8.89
N PHE A 99 2.25 -18.31 9.57
CA PHE A 99 3.17 -17.37 8.92
C PHE A 99 4.22 -18.03 8.01
N ASP A 100 4.69 -19.23 8.35
CA ASP A 100 5.61 -20.02 7.52
C ASP A 100 4.89 -20.79 6.39
N PHE A 101 3.61 -20.48 6.15
CA PHE A 101 2.72 -21.09 5.17
C PHE A 101 2.45 -22.59 5.40
N SER A 102 2.62 -23.08 6.63
CA SER A 102 2.17 -24.44 6.99
C SER A 102 0.64 -24.49 7.15
N ASP A 103 0.03 -25.53 6.61
CA ASP A 103 -1.43 -25.70 6.70
C ASP A 103 -1.87 -26.01 8.15
N ILE A 104 -2.77 -25.17 8.68
CA ILE A 104 -3.43 -25.37 9.99
C ILE A 104 -4.73 -26.14 9.82
N GLY A 105 -5.50 -25.83 8.76
CA GLY A 105 -6.75 -26.53 8.48
C GLY A 105 -7.52 -25.95 7.30
N THR A 106 -8.58 -26.63 6.89
CA THR A 106 -9.47 -26.21 5.80
C THR A 106 -10.92 -26.30 6.26
N PHE A 107 -11.70 -25.25 5.98
CA PHE A 107 -13.04 -25.03 6.52
C PHE A 107 -14.03 -24.64 5.42
N SER A 108 -15.31 -24.95 5.62
CA SER A 108 -16.40 -24.59 4.69
C SER A 108 -16.82 -23.13 4.76
N ASP A 109 -16.52 -22.46 5.86
CA ASP A 109 -16.95 -21.10 6.16
C ASP A 109 -15.87 -20.37 6.97
N PHE A 110 -15.90 -19.04 6.86
CA PHE A 110 -14.90 -18.16 7.45
C PHE A 110 -14.92 -18.17 8.98
N ASP A 111 -16.10 -18.25 9.60
CA ASP A 111 -16.23 -18.24 11.06
C ASP A 111 -15.60 -19.48 11.70
N SER A 112 -15.79 -20.65 11.10
CA SER A 112 -15.13 -21.89 11.54
C SER A 112 -13.61 -21.82 11.38
N ALA A 113 -13.12 -21.17 10.32
CA ALA A 113 -11.70 -20.92 10.13
C ALA A 113 -11.13 -20.02 11.24
N MET A 114 -11.82 -18.93 11.58
CA MET A 114 -11.42 -18.05 12.69
C MET A 114 -11.48 -18.72 14.06
N GLU A 115 -12.48 -19.57 14.31
CA GLU A 115 -12.60 -20.32 15.57
C GLU A 115 -11.41 -21.28 15.76
N SER A 116 -10.84 -21.82 14.67
CA SER A 116 -9.69 -22.74 14.74
C SER A 116 -8.40 -22.09 15.25
N VAL A 117 -8.29 -20.76 15.13
CA VAL A 117 -7.11 -19.98 15.50
C VAL A 117 -7.35 -19.06 16.71
N LYS A 118 -8.47 -19.22 17.43
CA LYS A 118 -8.80 -18.37 18.59
C LYS A 118 -7.72 -18.36 19.66
N ASP A 119 -7.07 -19.51 19.88
CA ASP A 119 -6.01 -19.72 20.87
C ASP A 119 -4.60 -19.70 20.22
N TYR A 120 -4.52 -19.39 18.92
CA TYR A 120 -3.27 -19.31 18.18
C TYR A 120 -2.59 -17.97 18.46
N ASN A 121 -1.33 -18.00 18.91
CA ASN A 121 -0.61 -16.80 19.40
C ASN A 121 0.51 -16.35 18.45
N ASP A 122 0.33 -16.58 17.16
CA ASP A 122 1.28 -16.21 16.11
C ASP A 122 0.51 -15.63 14.91
N GLU A 123 1.21 -15.04 13.95
CA GLU A 123 0.62 -14.56 12.70
C GLU A 123 0.12 -15.73 11.84
N PHE A 124 -0.96 -15.49 11.12
CA PHE A 124 -1.58 -16.48 10.24
C PHE A 124 -2.30 -15.81 9.08
N CYS A 125 -2.65 -16.58 8.06
CA CYS A 125 -3.51 -16.11 6.99
C CYS A 125 -4.66 -17.08 6.72
N ILE A 126 -5.73 -16.53 6.15
CA ILE A 126 -6.86 -17.29 5.64
C ILE A 126 -6.93 -17.04 4.13
N GLU A 127 -6.75 -18.09 3.34
CA GLU A 127 -6.94 -18.11 1.91
C GLU A 127 -8.34 -18.61 1.57
N LYS A 128 -9.03 -17.92 0.66
CA LYS A 128 -10.28 -18.43 0.07
C LYS A 128 -9.94 -19.10 -1.24
N ILE A 129 -10.22 -20.39 -1.36
CA ILE A 129 -9.81 -21.21 -2.51
C ILE A 129 -11.06 -21.75 -3.21
N GLN A 130 -11.08 -21.63 -4.54
CA GLN A 130 -12.06 -22.27 -5.41
C GLN A 130 -11.70 -23.75 -5.57
N THR A 131 -12.57 -24.63 -5.10
CA THR A 131 -12.48 -26.07 -5.39
C THR A 131 -12.98 -26.34 -6.81
N LEU A 132 -12.25 -27.20 -7.54
CA LEU A 132 -12.60 -27.59 -8.90
C LEU A 132 -13.93 -28.37 -8.92
N SER A 133 -14.94 -27.85 -9.61
CA SER A 133 -16.07 -28.62 -10.13
C SER A 133 -16.01 -28.61 -11.66
N GLU A 134 -16.41 -29.71 -12.31
CA GLU A 134 -16.28 -29.96 -13.77
C GLU A 134 -16.91 -28.92 -14.73
N GLU A 135 -17.57 -27.85 -14.24
CA GLU A 135 -18.32 -26.89 -15.07
C GLU A 135 -18.09 -25.39 -14.77
N ALA A 136 -16.98 -24.97 -14.16
CA ALA A 136 -16.74 -23.55 -13.88
C ALA A 136 -15.72 -22.91 -14.84
N GLU A 137 -16.17 -21.97 -15.70
CA GLU A 137 -15.25 -21.02 -16.34
C GLU A 137 -14.77 -19.99 -15.31
N PRO A 138 -13.45 -19.77 -15.16
CA PRO A 138 -12.92 -18.76 -14.25
C PRO A 138 -13.08 -17.36 -14.85
N ALA A 139 -14.00 -16.57 -14.33
CA ALA A 139 -14.00 -15.12 -14.55
C ALA A 139 -13.04 -14.45 -13.57
N VAL A 140 -11.73 -14.64 -13.78
CA VAL A 140 -10.70 -13.96 -12.98
C VAL A 140 -10.39 -12.61 -13.63
N LYS A 141 -10.79 -11.52 -12.97
CA LYS A 141 -10.22 -10.19 -13.22
C LYS A 141 -9.36 -9.83 -12.01
N ASN A 142 -8.05 -10.06 -12.13
CA ASN A 142 -7.09 -9.50 -11.21
C ASN A 142 -6.74 -8.07 -11.65
N PHE A 143 -6.78 -7.13 -10.70
CA PHE A 143 -6.07 -5.87 -10.81
C PHE A 143 -4.90 -5.96 -9.82
N SER A 144 -3.76 -6.46 -10.29
CA SER A 144 -2.50 -6.24 -9.59
C SER A 144 -2.01 -4.85 -9.95
N PHE A 145 -1.62 -4.04 -8.95
CA PHE A 145 -1.06 -2.71 -9.16
C PHE A 145 0.35 -2.86 -9.74
N PRO A 146 0.62 -2.50 -11.01
CA PRO A 146 1.99 -2.40 -11.47
C PRO A 146 2.61 -1.14 -10.86
N PHE A 147 3.84 -1.26 -10.35
CA PHE A 147 4.76 -0.13 -10.23
C PHE A 147 4.75 0.61 -11.58
N ARG A 148 4.24 1.85 -11.61
CA ARG A 148 3.79 2.50 -12.86
C ARG A 148 4.91 3.12 -13.69
N ASN A 149 6.17 2.79 -13.41
CA ASN A 149 7.34 3.34 -14.10
C ASN A 149 7.93 2.43 -15.19
N MET A 150 7.08 1.67 -15.90
CA MET A 150 7.41 1.18 -17.25
C MET A 150 6.45 1.83 -18.25
N GLY A 151 7.01 2.62 -19.17
CA GLY A 151 6.26 3.46 -20.12
C GLY A 151 5.08 2.73 -20.78
N ALA A 152 4.04 3.50 -21.11
CA ALA A 152 2.72 3.04 -21.59
C ALA A 152 2.72 2.04 -22.76
N GLU A 153 3.87 1.80 -23.37
CA GLU A 153 4.10 0.93 -24.52
C GLU A 153 4.47 -0.51 -24.10
N ASN A 154 4.79 -0.74 -22.83
CA ASN A 154 5.19 -2.03 -22.26
C ASN A 154 4.44 -2.37 -20.96
N GLN A 155 3.15 -1.99 -20.84
CA GLN A 155 2.26 -2.53 -19.81
C GLN A 155 2.01 -4.02 -20.11
N THR A 156 3.00 -4.85 -19.80
CA THR A 156 2.80 -6.29 -19.69
C THR A 156 2.07 -6.51 -18.38
N GLU A 157 0.90 -7.13 -18.43
CA GLU A 157 0.19 -7.64 -17.25
C GLU A 157 1.18 -8.53 -16.47
N PHE A 158 1.71 -8.02 -15.35
CA PHE A 158 2.51 -8.83 -14.44
C PHE A 158 1.56 -9.59 -13.52
N TRP A 159 1.58 -10.90 -13.68
CA TRP A 159 0.93 -11.86 -12.81
C TRP A 159 1.84 -12.07 -11.60
N ASP A 160 1.43 -11.68 -10.40
CA ASP A 160 2.03 -12.24 -9.19
C ASP A 160 1.63 -13.73 -9.12
N ILE A 161 2.48 -14.58 -9.70
CA ILE A 161 2.39 -16.04 -9.62
C ILE A 161 3.02 -16.45 -8.28
N ASP A 162 2.42 -16.04 -7.18
CA ASP A 162 2.63 -16.68 -5.87
C ASP A 162 1.30 -17.10 -5.22
N SER A 163 0.17 -16.72 -5.82
CA SER A 163 -1.13 -17.28 -5.44
C SER A 163 -1.41 -18.49 -6.34
N ALA A 164 -1.69 -19.65 -5.73
CA ALA A 164 -2.17 -20.80 -6.48
C ALA A 164 -3.36 -20.37 -7.37
N PRO A 165 -3.47 -20.85 -8.62
CA PRO A 165 -4.44 -20.35 -9.61
C PRO A 165 -5.90 -20.38 -9.14
N ASP A 166 -6.19 -21.13 -8.08
CA ASP A 166 -7.51 -21.31 -7.50
C ASP A 166 -7.79 -20.37 -6.30
N THR A 167 -6.85 -19.50 -5.91
CA THR A 167 -7.01 -18.59 -4.76
C THR A 167 -7.81 -17.36 -5.16
N LEU A 168 -8.96 -17.16 -4.51
CA LEU A 168 -9.86 -16.01 -4.71
C LEU A 168 -9.52 -14.83 -3.78
N GLY A 169 -8.61 -15.00 -2.85
CA GLY A 169 -8.12 -13.95 -1.97
C GLY A 169 -7.38 -14.50 -0.75
N THR A 170 -6.74 -13.59 -0.03
CA THR A 170 -6.08 -13.90 1.24
C THR A 170 -6.26 -12.73 2.21
N ILE A 171 -6.59 -13.03 3.47
CA ILE A 171 -6.50 -12.08 4.58
C ILE A 171 -5.39 -12.57 5.52
N TYR A 172 -4.44 -11.69 5.80
CA TYR A 172 -3.35 -11.91 6.75
C TYR A 172 -3.71 -11.24 8.08
N PHE A 173 -3.47 -11.95 9.18
CA PHE A 173 -3.78 -11.52 10.53
C PHE A 173 -2.51 -11.48 11.38
N ASN A 174 -2.42 -10.48 12.25
CA ASN A 174 -1.39 -10.44 13.28
C ASN A 174 -1.76 -11.36 14.47
N GLU A 175 -0.89 -11.42 15.48
CA GLU A 175 -1.11 -12.18 16.72
C GLU A 175 -2.40 -11.78 17.46
N GLU A 176 -2.84 -10.52 17.32
CA GLU A 176 -4.07 -9.98 17.91
C GLU A 176 -5.32 -10.25 17.06
N LYS A 177 -5.20 -10.98 15.95
CA LYS A 177 -6.27 -11.27 14.97
C LYS A 177 -6.83 -10.01 14.29
N LEU A 178 -6.06 -8.93 14.24
CA LEU A 178 -6.33 -7.76 13.42
C LEU A 178 -5.83 -8.00 11.99
N ILE A 179 -6.56 -7.47 11.01
CA ILE A 179 -6.16 -7.57 9.60
C ILE A 179 -4.87 -6.77 9.40
N HIS A 180 -3.80 -7.49 9.09
CA HIS A 180 -2.50 -6.93 8.77
C HIS A 180 -2.42 -6.52 7.28
N ARG A 181 -2.96 -7.36 6.40
CA ARG A 181 -2.98 -7.15 4.94
C ARG A 181 -4.12 -7.99 4.36
N PHE A 182 -4.70 -7.56 3.24
CA PHE A 182 -5.59 -8.41 2.48
C PHE A 182 -5.52 -8.12 0.99
N TRP A 183 -5.96 -9.08 0.20
CA TRP A 183 -6.37 -8.91 -1.18
C TRP A 183 -7.51 -9.89 -1.46
N SER A 184 -8.46 -9.52 -2.31
CA SER A 184 -9.53 -10.41 -2.71
C SER A 184 -10.04 -10.08 -4.11
N VAL A 185 -10.42 -11.13 -4.84
CA VAL A 185 -11.23 -10.99 -6.04
C VAL A 185 -12.57 -10.42 -5.60
N THR A 186 -12.86 -9.22 -6.08
CA THR A 186 -14.06 -8.48 -5.69
C THR A 186 -15.12 -8.63 -6.77
N PRO A 187 -16.41 -8.75 -6.42
CA PRO A 187 -17.48 -8.71 -7.39
C PRO A 187 -17.39 -7.46 -8.26
N ASP A 188 -17.66 -7.63 -9.55
CA ASP A 188 -17.58 -6.55 -10.50
C ASP A 188 -18.59 -5.44 -10.19
N ASN A 189 -18.10 -4.29 -9.74
CA ASN A 189 -18.94 -3.17 -9.30
C ASN A 189 -18.32 -1.84 -9.77
N GLU A 190 -19.13 -1.00 -10.42
CA GLU A 190 -18.69 0.29 -10.96
C GLU A 190 -18.12 1.22 -9.88
N PHE A 191 -18.72 1.24 -8.69
CA PHE A 191 -18.23 2.02 -7.55
C PHE A 191 -16.83 1.56 -7.13
N ILE A 192 -16.65 0.25 -7.00
CA ILE A 192 -15.35 -0.36 -6.62
C ILE A 192 -14.29 -0.04 -7.69
N ARG A 193 -14.62 -0.21 -8.97
CA ARG A 193 -13.73 0.15 -10.09
C ARG A 193 -13.31 1.61 -10.08
N LYS A 194 -14.23 2.51 -9.73
CA LYS A 194 -13.93 3.94 -9.65
C LYS A 194 -12.96 4.25 -8.50
N VAL A 195 -13.16 3.64 -7.34
CA VAL A 195 -12.30 3.86 -6.16
C VAL A 195 -10.93 3.19 -6.33
N ASP A 196 -10.89 1.98 -6.89
CA ASP A 196 -9.65 1.25 -7.19
C ASP A 196 -8.95 1.74 -8.47
N SER A 197 -9.51 2.75 -9.15
CA SER A 197 -8.87 3.31 -10.33
C SER A 197 -7.56 4.01 -9.98
N LEU A 198 -6.63 4.02 -10.92
CA LEU A 198 -5.35 4.70 -10.80
C LEU A 198 -5.46 6.19 -11.21
N ASP A 199 -6.55 6.82 -10.81
CA ASP A 199 -6.86 8.23 -11.05
C ASP A 199 -6.03 9.10 -10.09
N SER A 200 -5.11 9.90 -10.64
CA SER A 200 -4.22 10.80 -9.89
C SER A 200 -4.96 11.95 -9.18
N SER A 201 -6.25 12.16 -9.48
CA SER A 201 -7.10 13.11 -8.73
C SER A 201 -7.61 12.55 -7.39
N ARG A 202 -7.45 11.24 -7.16
CA ARG A 202 -7.74 10.62 -5.87
C ARG A 202 -6.53 10.66 -4.95
N PHE A 203 -6.76 10.82 -3.65
CA PHE A 203 -5.67 10.91 -2.67
C PHE A 203 -4.76 9.68 -2.68
N GLU A 204 -5.26 8.47 -2.96
CA GLU A 204 -4.44 7.26 -2.98
C GLU A 204 -3.28 7.35 -3.99
N ASN A 205 -3.51 8.03 -5.12
CA ASN A 205 -2.57 8.10 -6.24
C ASN A 205 -1.97 9.49 -6.45
N ALA A 206 -2.35 10.50 -5.64
CA ALA A 206 -1.95 11.87 -5.88
C ALA A 206 -0.43 12.05 -5.75
N PHE A 207 0.19 12.80 -6.67
CA PHE A 207 1.58 13.20 -6.52
C PHE A 207 1.75 14.10 -5.28
N VAL A 208 2.80 13.85 -4.49
CA VAL A 208 3.16 14.68 -3.33
C VAL A 208 4.53 15.32 -3.57
N PRO A 209 4.63 16.66 -3.66
CA PRO A 209 5.88 17.35 -4.00
C PRO A 209 6.86 17.40 -2.82
N LEU A 210 7.42 16.27 -2.40
CA LEU A 210 8.30 16.20 -1.23
C LEU A 210 9.63 16.95 -1.41
N PRO A 211 10.21 17.57 -0.36
CA PRO A 211 11.60 18.01 -0.41
C PRO A 211 12.53 16.79 -0.38
N ASN A 212 13.52 16.72 -1.28
CA ASN A 212 14.50 15.63 -1.29
C ASN A 212 15.77 15.99 -0.52
N PRO A 213 16.04 15.35 0.65
CA PRO A 213 17.26 15.61 1.41
C PRO A 213 18.52 15.01 0.77
N PHE A 214 18.40 14.02 -0.11
CA PHE A 214 19.50 13.22 -0.64
C PHE A 214 20.00 13.69 -1.99
N ASP A 215 21.27 13.42 -2.30
CA ASP A 215 21.82 13.57 -3.65
C ASP A 215 22.49 12.28 -4.13
N LYS A 216 22.73 12.19 -5.43
CA LYS A 216 23.36 11.02 -6.05
C LYS A 216 24.70 10.71 -5.39
N GLY A 217 24.88 9.46 -4.98
CA GLY A 217 26.08 8.98 -4.29
C GLY A 217 25.97 8.97 -2.77
N ASP A 218 24.92 9.56 -2.19
CA ASP A 218 24.64 9.45 -0.75
C ASP A 218 24.43 7.97 -0.38
N LYS A 219 25.06 7.52 0.71
CA LYS A 219 24.81 6.22 1.32
C LYS A 219 23.71 6.35 2.36
N VAL A 220 22.69 5.52 2.25
CA VAL A 220 21.52 5.54 3.13
C VAL A 220 21.15 4.13 3.57
N GLN A 221 20.49 4.01 4.71
CA GLN A 221 19.90 2.77 5.19
C GLN A 221 18.40 2.76 4.89
N ARG A 222 17.89 1.64 4.39
CA ARG A 222 16.45 1.38 4.30
C ARG A 222 15.93 0.95 5.66
N LEU A 223 14.92 1.64 6.19
CA LEU A 223 14.37 1.33 7.50
C LEU A 223 13.62 -0.01 7.52
N SER A 224 12.98 -0.41 6.40
CA SER A 224 12.21 -1.65 6.34
C SER A 224 13.08 -2.90 6.32
N THR A 225 14.22 -2.87 5.61
CA THR A 225 15.11 -4.03 5.43
C THR A 225 16.41 -3.95 6.22
N GLY A 226 16.79 -2.76 6.70
CA GLY A 226 18.08 -2.49 7.31
C GLY A 226 19.24 -2.42 6.31
N GLU A 227 18.98 -2.58 5.00
CA GLU A 227 20.00 -2.63 3.96
C GLU A 227 20.62 -1.25 3.71
N THR A 228 21.93 -1.22 3.48
CA THR A 228 22.62 -0.01 3.03
C THR A 228 22.62 0.06 1.51
N VAL A 229 22.12 1.17 0.97
CA VAL A 229 22.00 1.44 -0.47
C VAL A 229 22.64 2.77 -0.84
N VAL A 230 22.85 3.01 -2.13
CA VAL A 230 23.44 4.26 -2.64
C VAL A 230 22.43 4.98 -3.54
N ILE A 231 22.15 6.25 -3.26
CA ILE A 231 21.21 7.05 -4.06
C ILE A 231 21.75 7.23 -5.49
N ASN A 232 20.89 7.02 -6.48
CA ASN A 232 21.22 7.19 -7.91
C ASN A 232 20.51 8.40 -8.54
N THR A 233 19.40 8.87 -7.95
CA THR A 233 18.72 10.11 -8.36
C THR A 233 19.47 11.35 -7.90
N THR A 234 19.71 12.30 -8.81
CA THR A 234 20.24 13.62 -8.45
C THR A 234 19.13 14.55 -7.94
N LYS A 235 19.47 15.50 -7.06
CA LYS A 235 18.51 16.52 -6.60
C LYS A 235 17.89 17.31 -7.76
N GLU A 236 18.70 17.67 -8.75
CA GLU A 236 18.25 18.40 -9.94
C GLU A 236 17.18 17.62 -10.71
N LYS A 237 17.40 16.32 -10.96
CA LYS A 237 16.43 15.47 -11.65
C LYS A 237 15.12 15.36 -10.86
N PHE A 238 15.21 15.24 -9.53
CA PHE A 238 14.03 15.15 -8.68
C PHE A 238 13.23 16.45 -8.67
N ASN A 239 13.91 17.61 -8.54
CA ASN A 239 13.26 18.92 -8.61
C ASN A 239 12.61 19.19 -9.97
N ASP A 240 13.22 18.70 -11.06
CA ASP A 240 12.61 18.75 -12.39
C ASP A 240 11.31 17.94 -12.50
N ILE A 241 11.21 16.81 -11.78
CA ILE A 241 9.96 16.02 -11.70
C ILE A 241 8.89 16.83 -10.97
N ILE A 242 9.22 17.39 -9.80
CA ILE A 242 8.30 18.26 -9.04
C ILE A 242 7.77 19.41 -9.92
N ALA A 243 8.66 20.12 -10.61
CA ALA A 243 8.28 21.26 -11.45
C ALA A 243 7.42 20.88 -12.68
N LYS A 244 7.45 19.61 -13.11
CA LYS A 244 6.59 19.07 -14.17
C LYS A 244 5.25 18.59 -13.60
N ALA A 245 5.26 17.94 -12.44
CA ALA A 245 4.06 17.48 -11.74
C ALA A 245 3.13 18.64 -11.35
N GLU A 246 3.69 19.82 -11.01
CA GLU A 246 2.90 21.04 -10.80
C GLU A 246 2.09 21.49 -12.04
N LYS A 247 2.43 20.98 -13.24
CA LYS A 247 1.85 21.39 -14.52
C LYS A 247 1.10 20.26 -15.24
N SER A 248 1.15 19.03 -14.73
CA SER A 248 0.51 17.88 -15.35
C SER A 248 -0.07 16.92 -14.32
N ALA A 249 -1.24 16.36 -14.64
CA ALA A 249 -1.86 15.29 -13.86
C ALA A 249 -1.31 13.89 -14.21
N ASP A 250 -0.30 13.81 -15.09
CA ASP A 250 0.34 12.56 -15.50
C ASP A 250 1.24 11.96 -14.40
N TYR A 251 1.50 12.71 -13.33
CA TYR A 251 2.34 12.30 -12.22
C TYR A 251 1.50 11.77 -11.06
N ASP A 252 1.97 10.68 -10.46
CA ASP A 252 1.31 10.01 -9.34
C ASP A 252 2.25 9.82 -8.14
N TYR A 253 1.81 9.11 -7.10
CA TYR A 253 2.63 8.94 -5.90
C TYR A 253 3.94 8.18 -6.16
N ASP A 254 4.01 7.26 -7.13
CA ASP A 254 5.23 6.50 -7.42
C ASP A 254 6.35 7.43 -7.95
N ASP A 255 5.99 8.55 -8.58
CA ASP A 255 6.93 9.57 -9.03
C ASP A 255 7.58 10.38 -7.89
N THR A 256 7.12 10.18 -6.64
CA THR A 256 7.74 10.76 -5.45
C THR A 256 8.96 9.96 -4.96
N TYR A 257 9.22 8.80 -5.57
CA TYR A 257 10.33 7.92 -5.18
C TYR A 257 11.68 8.38 -5.73
N VAL A 258 12.74 8.02 -5.03
CA VAL A 258 14.12 8.14 -5.50
C VAL A 258 14.65 6.78 -5.89
N SER A 259 15.50 6.73 -6.93
CA SER A 259 16.18 5.50 -7.28
C SER A 259 17.46 5.33 -6.47
N PHE A 260 17.76 4.09 -6.12
CA PHE A 260 18.98 3.68 -5.45
C PHE A 260 19.60 2.48 -6.15
N ILE A 261 20.88 2.25 -5.88
CA ILE A 261 21.62 1.07 -6.31
C ILE A 261 22.07 0.25 -5.10
N PHE A 262 22.02 -1.07 -5.24
CA PHE A 262 22.47 -2.02 -4.23
C PHE A 262 23.13 -3.23 -4.88
N ASN A 263 23.94 -3.95 -4.11
CA ASN A 263 24.58 -5.18 -4.56
C ASN A 263 23.96 -6.37 -3.82
N ASN A 264 23.28 -7.24 -4.56
CA ASN A 264 22.61 -8.42 -4.01
C ASN A 264 23.46 -9.70 -4.09
N GLY A 265 24.76 -9.59 -4.37
CA GLY A 265 25.67 -10.73 -4.56
C GLY A 265 25.69 -11.29 -5.99
N GLU A 266 24.73 -10.93 -6.84
CA GLU A 266 24.67 -11.31 -8.26
C GLU A 266 25.03 -10.15 -9.20
N GLY A 267 25.07 -8.93 -8.69
CA GLY A 267 25.40 -7.73 -9.44
C GLY A 267 24.87 -6.47 -8.79
N VAL A 268 25.08 -5.33 -9.46
CA VAL A 268 24.45 -4.06 -9.09
C VAL A 268 23.06 -4.01 -9.70
N LYS A 269 22.04 -3.78 -8.87
CA LYS A 269 20.65 -3.57 -9.29
C LYS A 269 20.21 -2.15 -8.93
N ASP A 270 19.26 -1.64 -9.71
CA ASP A 270 18.58 -0.37 -9.49
C ASP A 270 17.15 -0.64 -9.02
N ASP A 271 16.68 0.11 -8.03
CA ASP A 271 15.32 0.01 -7.48
C ASP A 271 14.84 1.38 -6.95
N LEU A 272 13.58 1.48 -6.51
CA LEU A 272 12.94 2.71 -6.05
C LEU A 272 12.59 2.65 -4.56
N ALA A 273 12.74 3.77 -3.86
CA ALA A 273 12.33 3.89 -2.46
C ALA A 273 11.59 5.21 -2.19
N CYS A 274 10.63 5.13 -1.27
CA CYS A 274 10.00 6.30 -0.68
C CYS A 274 11.00 7.04 0.22
N LEU A 275 11.04 8.38 0.13
CA LEU A 275 11.94 9.21 0.93
C LEU A 275 11.80 9.01 2.45
N PHE A 276 10.58 8.70 2.93
CA PHE A 276 10.31 8.45 4.35
C PHE A 276 10.91 7.13 4.88
N GLU A 277 11.37 6.24 4.00
CA GLU A 277 11.98 4.95 4.35
C GLU A 277 13.52 5.01 4.44
N LEU A 278 14.13 6.13 4.04
CA LEU A 278 15.58 6.24 3.86
C LEU A 278 16.22 7.06 4.97
N GLU A 279 17.17 6.49 5.69
CA GLU A 279 17.92 7.17 6.75
C GLU A 279 19.36 7.41 6.33
N ARG A 280 19.95 8.58 6.64
CA ARG A 280 21.39 8.79 6.42
C ARG A 280 22.18 7.84 7.32
N ALA A 281 23.07 7.06 6.72
CA ALA A 281 23.98 6.14 7.42
C ALA A 281 25.14 6.87 8.11
#